data_AF-A0A316AV98-F1
#
_entry.id   AF-A0A316AV98-F1
#
_cell.length_a   1.000
_cell.length_b   1.000
_cell.length_c   1.000
_cell.angle_alpha   90.00
_cell.angle_beta   90.00
_cell.angle_gamma   90.00
#
_symmetry.space_group_name_H-M   'P 1'
#
loop_
_entity.id
_entity.type
_entity.pdbx_description
1 polymer ?
#
loop_
_entity_poly.entity_id
_entity_poly.type
_entity_poly.pdbx_seq_one_letter_code
_entity_poly.pdbx_strand_id
1 'polypeptide(L)'
;MSEQILTRESLVEFFGAEEYTRLCRHEAGHALVAFLFKRPLEYVKMVNSKERPGITRITGSELDGSAHIAIAGHISEFIIRKEFACNLDTVMRELPMELNRSDADYQSFQAACYYFQLAETNVVEQCYNILMACQKSLLAIVEGLEQRTYLSREDIENLLKA
;
A
#
# COMPACT_ATOMS: atom_id res chain seq x y z
N MET A 1 -23.44 -8.85 15.69
CA MET A 1 -22.85 -9.92 14.85
C MET A 1 -21.47 -10.20 15.42
N SER A 2 -21.13 -11.43 15.76
CA SER A 2 -19.77 -11.77 16.20
C SER A 2 -18.80 -11.45 15.07
N GLU A 3 -17.75 -10.66 15.34
CA GLU A 3 -16.65 -10.49 14.39
C GLU A 3 -16.07 -11.88 14.12
N GLN A 4 -16.23 -12.34 12.88
CA GLN A 4 -15.61 -13.57 12.42
C GLN A 4 -14.09 -13.32 12.43
N ILE A 5 -13.35 -14.10 13.21
CA ILE A 5 -11.88 -14.00 13.23
C ILE A 5 -11.38 -14.52 11.89
N LEU A 6 -10.90 -13.61 11.04
CA LEU A 6 -10.35 -13.94 9.72
C LEU A 6 -8.91 -14.42 9.86
N THR A 7 -8.65 -15.65 9.45
CA THR A 7 -7.28 -16.20 9.39
C THR A 7 -6.70 -16.08 7.99
N ARG A 8 -5.38 -16.23 7.88
CA ARG A 8 -4.67 -16.30 6.60
C ARG A 8 -5.30 -17.34 5.68
N GLU A 9 -5.56 -18.55 6.18
CA GLU A 9 -6.14 -19.65 5.41
C GLU A 9 -7.51 -19.26 4.83
N SER A 10 -8.37 -18.65 5.65
CA SER A 10 -9.70 -18.23 5.21
C SER A 10 -9.66 -17.15 4.12
N LEU A 11 -8.70 -16.23 4.20
CA LEU A 11 -8.53 -15.16 3.21
C LEU A 11 -7.87 -15.67 1.93
N VAL A 12 -6.92 -16.59 2.05
CA VAL A 12 -6.32 -17.29 0.90
C VAL A 12 -7.36 -18.15 0.17
N GLU A 13 -8.26 -18.83 0.89
CA GLU A 13 -9.39 -19.56 0.28
C GLU A 13 -10.34 -18.63 -0.47
N PHE A 14 -10.60 -17.44 0.10
CA PHE A 14 -11.52 -16.47 -0.49
C PHE A 14 -10.96 -15.76 -1.73
N PHE A 15 -9.70 -15.31 -1.70
CA PHE A 15 -9.08 -14.54 -2.78
C PHE A 15 -8.23 -15.37 -3.75
N GLY A 16 -7.70 -16.50 -3.28
CA GLY A 16 -6.55 -17.17 -3.90
C GLY A 16 -5.23 -16.66 -3.33
N ALA A 17 -4.21 -17.53 -3.27
CA ALA A 17 -2.93 -17.22 -2.63
C ALA A 17 -2.16 -16.07 -3.29
N GLU A 18 -2.16 -16.01 -4.62
CA GLU A 18 -1.48 -14.97 -5.38
C GLU A 18 -2.13 -13.60 -5.17
N GLU A 19 -3.46 -13.54 -5.23
CA GLU A 19 -4.21 -12.31 -5.02
C GLU A 19 -4.09 -11.83 -3.57
N TYR A 20 -4.17 -12.73 -2.59
CA TYR A 20 -3.95 -12.38 -1.20
C TYR A 20 -2.56 -11.77 -0.96
N THR A 21 -1.54 -12.35 -1.58
CA THR A 21 -0.16 -11.84 -1.54
C THR A 21 -0.06 -10.45 -2.20
N ARG A 22 -0.70 -10.26 -3.36
CA ARG A 22 -0.79 -8.97 -4.07
C ARG A 22 -1.39 -7.89 -3.16
N LEU A 23 -2.47 -8.22 -2.47
CA LEU A 23 -3.15 -7.32 -1.56
C LEU A 23 -2.32 -6.98 -0.31
N CYS A 24 -1.58 -7.95 0.25
CA CYS A 24 -0.64 -7.68 1.35
C CYS A 24 0.46 -6.70 0.95
N ARG A 25 1.00 -6.84 -0.28
CA ARG A 25 1.97 -5.89 -0.84
C ARG A 25 1.38 -4.50 -1.02
N HIS A 26 0.13 -4.41 -1.45
CA HIS A 26 -0.57 -3.14 -1.59
C HIS A 26 -0.74 -2.43 -0.25
N GLU A 27 -1.33 -3.10 0.73
CA GLU A 27 -1.58 -2.49 2.05
C GLU A 27 -0.28 -2.16 2.80
N ALA A 28 0.78 -2.95 2.63
CA ALA A 28 2.09 -2.63 3.20
C ALA A 28 2.65 -1.29 2.70
N GLY A 29 2.40 -0.95 1.43
CA GLY A 29 2.78 0.35 0.85
C GLY A 29 2.07 1.52 1.54
N HIS A 30 0.75 1.42 1.70
CA HIS A 30 -0.04 2.42 2.45
C HIS A 30 0.47 2.56 3.88
N ALA A 31 0.68 1.45 4.57
CA ALA A 31 1.14 1.38 5.95
C ALA A 31 2.48 2.11 6.14
N LEU A 32 3.48 1.76 5.32
CA LEU A 32 4.83 2.28 5.44
C LEU A 32 4.87 3.79 5.22
N VAL A 33 4.26 4.27 4.14
CA VAL A 33 4.25 5.70 3.81
C VAL A 33 3.47 6.49 4.86
N ALA A 34 2.32 6.00 5.31
CA ALA A 34 1.57 6.64 6.38
C ALA A 34 2.39 6.73 7.68
N PHE A 35 3.10 5.66 8.04
CA PHE A 35 3.96 5.62 9.22
C PHE A 35 5.11 6.62 9.13
N LEU A 36 5.85 6.64 8.01
CA LEU A 36 6.98 7.55 7.78
C LEU A 36 6.55 9.02 7.76
N PHE A 37 5.34 9.30 7.29
CA PHE A 37 4.76 10.64 7.29
C PHE A 37 4.16 11.02 8.65
N LYS A 38 4.39 10.20 9.68
CA LYS A 38 3.92 10.39 11.06
C LYS A 38 2.40 10.54 11.15
N ARG A 39 1.67 9.95 10.20
CA ARG A 39 0.21 9.90 10.26
C ARG A 39 -0.23 9.09 11.48
N PRO A 40 -1.42 9.39 12.05
CA PRO A 40 -2.00 8.59 13.12
C PRO A 40 -2.59 7.28 12.55
N LEU A 41 -1.71 6.46 11.97
CA LEU A 41 -1.99 5.08 11.59
C LEU A 41 -2.29 4.29 12.86
N GLU A 42 -3.46 3.63 12.89
CA GLU A 42 -3.90 2.77 14.00
C GLU A 42 -3.59 1.30 13.72
N TYR A 43 -3.96 0.83 12.53
CA TYR A 43 -3.74 -0.54 12.10
C TYR A 43 -3.87 -0.68 10.58
N VAL A 44 -3.39 -1.83 10.09
CA VAL A 44 -3.65 -2.34 8.74
C VAL A 44 -4.21 -3.74 8.86
N LYS A 45 -5.29 -4.03 8.12
CA LYS A 45 -5.91 -5.37 8.16
C LYS A 45 -6.49 -5.79 6.83
N MET A 46 -6.45 -7.10 6.58
CA MET A 46 -7.11 -7.76 5.47
C MET A 46 -8.53 -8.17 5.87
N VAL A 47 -9.46 -8.07 4.94
CA VAL A 47 -10.86 -8.46 5.14
C VAL A 47 -11.38 -9.25 3.93
N ASN A 48 -12.43 -10.04 4.13
CA ASN A 48 -13.06 -10.87 3.08
C ASN A 48 -14.05 -10.07 2.22
N SER A 49 -13.60 -8.95 1.64
CA SER A 49 -14.40 -8.13 0.72
C SER A 49 -13.70 -7.97 -0.62
N LYS A 50 -14.45 -8.18 -1.72
CA LYS A 50 -13.93 -7.93 -3.07
C LYS A 50 -13.87 -6.45 -3.41
N GLU A 51 -14.70 -5.62 -2.76
CA GLU A 51 -14.75 -4.17 -3.00
C GLU A 51 -13.69 -3.43 -2.17
N ARG A 52 -13.41 -3.91 -0.96
CA ARG A 52 -12.43 -3.32 -0.06
C ARG A 52 -11.66 -4.41 0.69
N PRO A 53 -10.73 -5.10 0.02
CA PRO A 53 -10.01 -6.25 0.57
C PRO A 53 -9.04 -5.91 1.70
N GLY A 54 -8.60 -4.65 1.78
CA GLY A 54 -7.69 -4.16 2.81
C GLY A 54 -8.19 -2.86 3.45
N ILE A 55 -7.79 -2.66 4.70
CA ILE A 55 -8.10 -1.45 5.47
C ILE A 55 -6.83 -0.97 6.16
N THR A 56 -6.22 0.05 5.59
CA THR A 56 -5.27 0.92 6.29
C THR A 56 -6.03 2.03 7.04
N ARG A 57 -6.11 1.90 8.36
CA ARG A 57 -6.88 2.83 9.22
C ARG A 57 -5.99 3.96 9.72
N ILE A 58 -6.25 5.17 9.21
CA ILE A 58 -5.61 6.42 9.64
C ILE A 58 -6.71 7.32 10.21
N THR A 59 -6.49 7.91 11.38
CA THR A 59 -7.41 8.89 11.99
C THR A 59 -7.02 10.34 11.70
N GLY A 60 -7.88 11.29 12.05
CA GLY A 60 -7.62 12.72 11.80
C GLY A 60 -7.98 13.22 10.39
N SER A 61 -8.04 14.54 10.24
CA SER A 61 -8.51 15.25 9.04
C SER A 61 -7.40 15.93 8.23
N GLU A 62 -6.13 15.73 8.61
CA GLU A 62 -5.00 16.37 7.90
C GLU A 62 -4.88 15.81 6.49
N LEU A 63 -4.78 16.68 5.48
CA LEU A 63 -4.64 16.28 4.07
C LEU A 63 -3.19 15.94 3.68
N ASP A 64 -2.20 16.35 4.47
CA ASP A 64 -0.77 16.15 4.16
C ASP A 64 -0.39 14.68 3.97
N GLY A 65 0.23 14.36 2.83
CA GLY A 65 0.63 12.98 2.50
C GLY A 65 -0.50 12.07 2.01
N SER A 66 -1.74 12.55 1.90
CA SER A 66 -2.88 11.70 1.48
C SER A 66 -2.68 11.18 0.05
N ALA A 67 -2.10 11.99 -0.84
CA ALA A 67 -1.78 11.56 -2.21
C ALA A 67 -0.65 10.52 -2.25
N HIS A 68 0.41 10.70 -1.43
CA HIS A 68 1.48 9.70 -1.30
C HIS A 68 0.96 8.38 -0.78
N ILE A 69 0.11 8.40 0.25
CA ILE A 69 -0.46 7.20 0.84
C ILE A 69 -1.38 6.51 -0.17
N ALA A 70 -2.27 7.26 -0.84
CA ALA A 70 -3.18 6.69 -1.84
C ALA A 70 -2.41 5.93 -2.94
N ILE A 71 -1.30 6.49 -3.43
CA ILE A 71 -0.52 5.88 -4.50
C ILE A 71 0.46 4.79 -4.02
N ALA A 72 0.86 4.83 -2.75
CA ALA A 72 1.89 3.95 -2.21
C ALA A 72 1.57 2.47 -2.37
N GLY A 73 0.30 2.09 -2.25
CA GLY A 73 -0.10 0.69 -2.36
C GLY A 73 0.09 0.15 -3.78
N HIS A 74 -0.26 0.94 -4.78
CA HIS A 74 -0.05 0.58 -6.18
C HIS A 74 1.43 0.49 -6.53
N ILE A 75 2.24 1.46 -6.09
CA ILE A 75 3.67 1.45 -6.36
C ILE A 75 4.33 0.27 -5.63
N SER A 76 3.99 0.05 -4.35
CA SER A 76 4.52 -1.05 -3.54
C SER A 76 4.28 -2.42 -4.18
N GLU A 77 3.03 -2.70 -4.54
CA GLU A 77 2.69 -3.96 -5.23
C GLU A 77 3.50 -4.11 -6.52
N PHE A 78 3.52 -3.06 -7.34
CA PHE A 78 4.19 -3.08 -8.64
C PHE A 78 5.70 -3.33 -8.52
N ILE A 79 6.39 -2.60 -7.64
CA ILE A 79 7.84 -2.74 -7.48
C ILE A 79 8.22 -4.08 -6.85
N ILE A 80 7.45 -4.59 -5.88
CA ILE A 80 7.74 -5.89 -5.24
C ILE A 80 7.56 -7.02 -6.25
N ARG A 81 6.47 -7.00 -7.03
CA ARG A 81 6.22 -8.02 -8.06
C ARG A 81 7.31 -8.04 -9.15
N LYS A 82 7.95 -6.89 -9.39
CA LYS A 82 9.11 -6.75 -10.30
C LYS A 82 10.44 -6.96 -9.58
N GLU A 83 10.44 -7.48 -8.35
CA GLU A 83 11.64 -7.72 -7.54
C GLU A 83 12.53 -6.48 -7.37
N PHE A 84 11.91 -5.30 -7.32
CA PHE A 84 12.56 -3.99 -7.27
C PHE A 84 13.53 -3.72 -8.45
N ALA A 85 13.40 -4.45 -9.56
CA ALA A 85 14.24 -4.32 -10.75
C ALA A 85 13.74 -3.26 -11.76
N CYS A 86 12.67 -2.53 -11.42
CA CYS A 86 12.12 -1.47 -12.26
C CYS A 86 12.60 -0.08 -11.79
N ASN A 87 12.77 0.85 -12.74
CA ASN A 87 13.07 2.25 -12.45
C ASN A 87 11.80 3.11 -12.45
N LEU A 88 11.93 4.41 -12.11
CA LEU A 88 10.81 5.34 -12.09
C LEU A 88 10.10 5.45 -13.46
N ASP A 89 10.85 5.46 -14.56
CA ASP A 89 10.28 5.53 -15.91
C ASP A 89 9.36 4.32 -16.20
N THR A 90 9.78 3.13 -15.79
CA THR A 90 8.96 1.91 -15.88
C THR A 90 7.67 2.08 -15.07
N VAL A 91 7.74 2.58 -13.83
CA VAL A 91 6.55 2.80 -12.99
C VAL A 91 5.61 3.81 -13.66
N MET A 92 6.13 4.96 -14.10
CA MET A 92 5.33 6.02 -14.72
C MET A 92 4.68 5.60 -16.05
N ARG A 93 5.25 4.63 -16.75
CA ARG A 93 4.73 4.11 -18.02
C ARG A 93 3.76 2.95 -17.84
N GLU A 94 4.14 1.94 -17.06
CA GLU A 94 3.43 0.66 -17.00
C GLU A 94 2.30 0.66 -15.96
N LEU A 95 2.55 1.23 -14.77
CA LEU A 95 1.55 1.24 -13.69
C LEU A 95 0.21 1.90 -14.14
N PRO A 96 0.18 3.09 -14.76
CA PRO A 96 -1.08 3.65 -15.25
C PRO A 96 -1.75 2.87 -16.38
N MET A 97 -1.03 1.99 -17.11
CA MET A 97 -1.64 1.10 -18.10
C MET A 97 -2.32 -0.10 -17.44
N GLU A 98 -1.79 -0.55 -16.31
CA GLU A 98 -2.36 -1.64 -15.50
C GLU A 98 -3.56 -1.18 -14.68
N LEU A 99 -3.55 0.06 -14.21
CA LEU A 99 -4.70 0.69 -13.57
C LEU A 99 -5.76 0.97 -14.63
N ASN A 100 -6.90 0.26 -14.56
CA ASN A 100 -7.96 0.33 -15.56
C ASN A 100 -8.55 1.74 -15.65
N ARG A 101 -8.78 2.26 -16.86
CA ARG A 101 -9.16 3.67 -17.13
C ARG A 101 -10.47 4.13 -16.46
N SER A 102 -11.34 3.20 -16.03
CA SER A 102 -12.61 3.51 -15.34
C SER A 102 -12.56 3.32 -13.82
N ASP A 103 -11.41 2.94 -13.27
CA ASP A 103 -11.28 2.56 -11.85
C ASP A 103 -11.01 3.77 -10.95
N ALA A 104 -11.49 3.71 -9.71
CA ALA A 104 -11.19 4.70 -8.68
C ALA A 104 -9.67 4.80 -8.42
N ASP A 105 -8.97 3.68 -8.61
CA ASP A 105 -7.51 3.60 -8.49
C ASP A 105 -6.80 4.38 -9.62
N TYR A 106 -7.30 4.29 -10.85
CA TYR A 106 -6.75 5.07 -11.97
C TYR A 106 -7.05 6.57 -11.80
N GLN A 107 -8.24 6.93 -11.31
CA GLN A 107 -8.55 8.32 -11.00
C GLN A 107 -7.67 8.85 -9.86
N SER A 108 -7.40 8.02 -8.85
CA SER A 108 -6.48 8.38 -7.74
C SER A 108 -5.05 8.54 -8.23
N PHE A 109 -4.58 7.65 -9.11
CA PHE A 109 -3.27 7.75 -9.77
C PHE A 109 -3.19 9.00 -10.65
N GLN A 110 -4.20 9.25 -11.50
CA GLN A 110 -4.27 10.44 -12.33
C GLN A 110 -4.31 11.72 -11.49
N ALA A 111 -5.10 11.75 -10.40
CA ALA A 111 -5.13 12.88 -9.49
C ALA A 111 -3.75 13.11 -8.85
N ALA A 112 -3.05 12.05 -8.42
CA ALA A 112 -1.68 12.11 -7.89
C ALA A 112 -0.63 12.47 -8.96
N CYS A 113 -0.91 12.29 -10.25
CA CYS A 113 -0.06 12.80 -11.33
C CYS A 113 -0.40 14.27 -11.69
N TYR A 114 -1.69 14.61 -11.75
CA TYR A 114 -2.22 15.89 -12.21
C TYR A 114 -2.07 17.01 -11.18
N TYR A 115 -2.36 16.74 -9.90
CA TYR A 115 -2.14 17.72 -8.82
C TYR A 115 -0.66 18.16 -8.72
N PHE A 116 0.27 17.36 -9.24
CA PHE A 116 1.70 17.53 -9.01
C PHE A 116 2.51 17.86 -10.26
N GLN A 117 1.87 17.99 -11.43
CA GLN A 117 2.44 18.78 -12.53
C GLN A 117 2.45 20.29 -12.21
N LEU A 118 1.66 20.73 -11.22
CA LEU A 118 1.53 22.14 -10.80
C LEU A 118 2.36 22.51 -9.57
N ALA A 119 2.97 21.53 -8.87
CA ALA A 119 3.83 21.75 -7.71
C ALA A 119 5.24 21.20 -7.98
N GLU A 120 6.29 21.86 -7.49
CA GLU A 120 7.71 21.54 -7.73
C GLU A 120 8.16 20.13 -7.24
N THR A 121 7.25 19.27 -6.76
CA THR A 121 7.54 17.93 -6.23
C THR A 121 6.57 16.87 -6.76
N ASN A 122 7.09 15.93 -7.54
CA ASN A 122 6.34 14.81 -8.11
C ASN A 122 6.08 13.73 -7.03
N VAL A 123 4.81 13.52 -6.65
CA VAL A 123 4.40 12.56 -5.61
C VAL A 123 4.75 11.12 -5.96
N VAL A 124 4.60 10.73 -7.22
CA VAL A 124 4.91 9.37 -7.66
C VAL A 124 6.40 9.11 -7.51
N GLU A 125 7.24 10.07 -7.94
CA GLU A 125 8.69 10.01 -7.76
C GLU A 125 9.10 9.94 -6.29
N GLN A 126 8.54 10.80 -5.44
CA GLN A 126 8.85 10.78 -4.01
C GLN A 126 8.44 9.47 -3.36
N CYS A 127 7.23 8.99 -3.65
CA CYS A 127 6.73 7.74 -3.10
C CYS A 127 7.57 6.55 -3.58
N TYR A 128 7.89 6.49 -4.88
CA TYR A 128 8.82 5.52 -5.44
C TYR A 128 10.19 5.56 -4.73
N ASN A 129 10.79 6.74 -4.59
CA ASN A 129 12.10 6.88 -3.94
C ASN A 129 12.07 6.43 -2.48
N ILE A 130 11.00 6.74 -1.74
CA ILE A 130 10.81 6.28 -0.36
C ILE A 130 10.72 4.74 -0.32
N LEU A 131 9.85 4.15 -1.14
CA LEU A 131 9.63 2.69 -1.13
C LEU A 131 10.90 1.94 -1.57
N MET A 132 11.64 2.47 -2.55
CA MET A 132 12.94 1.92 -2.99
C MET A 132 14.05 2.10 -1.96
N ALA A 133 14.03 3.17 -1.15
CA ALA A 133 14.98 3.34 -0.04
C ALA A 133 14.64 2.42 1.14
N CYS A 134 13.37 2.06 1.30
CA CYS A 134 12.85 1.31 2.44
C CYS A 134 12.45 -0.14 2.09
N GLN A 135 13.09 -0.78 1.10
CA GLN A 135 12.70 -2.13 0.63
C GLN A 135 12.62 -3.17 1.76
N LYS A 136 13.63 -3.19 2.65
CA LYS A 136 13.67 -4.14 3.78
C LYS A 136 12.48 -3.95 4.72
N SER A 137 12.24 -2.72 5.11
CA SER A 137 11.10 -2.32 5.95
C SER A 137 9.77 -2.65 5.29
N LEU A 138 9.64 -2.41 3.99
CA LEU A 138 8.44 -2.73 3.23
C LEU A 138 8.18 -4.23 3.21
N LEU A 139 9.18 -5.05 2.90
CA LEU A 139 9.07 -6.50 2.89
C LEU A 139 8.75 -7.08 4.28
N ALA A 140 9.30 -6.50 5.35
CA ALA A 140 8.99 -6.91 6.72
C ALA A 140 7.50 -6.68 7.05
N ILE A 141 6.91 -5.57 6.60
CA ILE A 141 5.47 -5.31 6.76
C ILE A 141 4.65 -6.29 5.92
N VAL A 142 5.07 -6.59 4.69
CA VAL A 142 4.40 -7.59 3.83
C VAL A 142 4.38 -8.96 4.51
N GLU A 143 5.53 -9.45 4.97
CA GLU A 143 5.64 -10.73 5.66
C GLU A 143 4.77 -10.75 6.92
N GLY A 144 4.80 -9.66 7.70
CA GLY A 144 3.95 -9.49 8.87
C GLY A 144 2.46 -9.59 8.55
N LEU A 145 2.00 -8.96 7.46
CA LEU A 145 0.60 -9.01 7.01
C LEU A 145 0.22 -10.38 6.47
N GLU A 146 1.10 -11.03 5.69
CA GLU A 146 0.83 -12.37 5.15
C GLU A 146 0.68 -13.41 6.26
N GLN A 147 1.39 -13.26 7.37
CA GLN A 147 1.32 -14.18 8.51
C GLN A 147 0.12 -13.89 9.41
N ARG A 148 -0.13 -12.61 9.72
CA ARG A 148 -1.06 -12.21 10.79
C ARG A 148 -2.38 -11.64 10.31
N THR A 149 -2.49 -11.26 9.04
CA THR A 149 -3.65 -10.62 8.38
C THR A 149 -4.08 -9.27 8.99
N TYR A 150 -3.46 -8.89 10.11
CA TYR A 150 -3.67 -7.69 10.88
C TYR A 150 -2.32 -7.26 11.49
N LEU A 151 -2.00 -5.97 11.38
CA LEU A 151 -0.89 -5.33 12.07
C LEU A 151 -1.40 -4.06 12.75
N SER A 152 -1.18 -3.95 14.06
CA SER A 152 -1.36 -2.69 14.77
C SER A 152 -0.23 -1.71 14.43
N ARG A 153 -0.40 -0.43 14.79
CA ARG A 153 0.68 0.56 14.75
C ARG A 153 1.94 0.08 15.47
N GLU A 154 1.77 -0.53 16.65
CA GLU A 154 2.89 -1.04 17.46
C GLU A 154 3.61 -2.18 16.76
N ASP A 155 2.87 -3.09 16.11
CA ASP A 155 3.46 -4.16 15.30
C ASP A 155 4.33 -3.59 14.17
N ILE A 156 3.81 -2.58 13.47
CA ILE A 156 4.54 -1.91 12.38
C ILE A 156 5.79 -1.22 12.93
N GLU A 157 5.67 -0.48 14.03
CA GLU A 157 6.81 0.18 14.66
C GLU A 157 7.91 -0.82 15.07
N ASN A 158 7.53 -1.98 15.60
CA ASN A 158 8.48 -3.03 15.98
C ASN A 158 9.15 -3.66 14.77
N LEU A 159 8.41 -3.92 13.68
CA LEU A 159 8.97 -4.43 12.43
C LEU A 159 9.96 -3.44 11.79
N LEU A 160 9.75 -2.13 11.97
CA LEU A 160 10.61 -1.09 11.41
C LEU A 160 11.89 -0.83 12.24
N LYS A 161 11.97 -1.34 13.47
CA LYS A 161 13.15 -1.25 14.34
C LYS A 161 14.09 -2.45 14.24
N ALA A 162 13.60 -3.56 13.69
CA ALA A 162 14.35 -4.82 13.51
C ALA A 162 15.27 -4.76 12.28
#